data_AF-A0A1I1PKI1-F1
#
_entry.id   AF-A0A1I1PKI1-F1
#
_cell.length_a   1.000
_cell.length_b   1.000
_cell.length_c   1.000
_cell.angle_alpha   90.00
_cell.angle_beta   90.00
_cell.angle_gamma   90.00
#
_symmetry.space_group_name_H-M   'P 1'
#
loop_
_entity.id
_entity.type
_entity.pdbx_description
1 polymer ?
#
loop_
_entity_poly.entity_id
_entity_poly.type
_entity_poly.pdbx_seq_one_letter_code
_entity_poly.pdbx_strand_id
1 'polypeptide(L)'
;MRNTKRIIGFVLLLVVALAVLAFVVRNDALVAVDYFLAVREMPLAVALVGALFLGVVLGVLASLGWVWRLRRRIRTLRREVDNSRKEVENLRSMPLKDSA
;
A
#
# COMPACT_ATOMS: atom_id res chain seq x y z
N MET A 1 -12.32 -14.43 -18.07
CA MET A 1 -11.43 -14.28 -16.88
C MET A 1 -11.65 -13.00 -16.05
N ARG A 2 -12.00 -11.83 -16.64
CA ARG A 2 -12.23 -10.58 -15.87
C ARG A 2 -13.45 -10.63 -14.95
N ASN A 3 -14.53 -11.27 -15.38
CA ASN A 3 -15.77 -11.38 -14.59
C ASN A 3 -15.64 -12.41 -13.46
N THR A 4 -14.91 -13.50 -13.69
CA THR A 4 -14.60 -14.51 -12.66
C THR A 4 -13.85 -13.90 -11.48
N LYS A 5 -12.85 -13.04 -11.73
CA LYS A 5 -12.13 -12.32 -10.67
C LYS A 5 -13.04 -11.37 -9.88
N ARG A 6 -14.02 -10.74 -10.54
CA ARG A 6 -15.04 -9.90 -9.88
C ARG A 6 -15.99 -10.72 -9.01
N ILE A 7 -16.45 -11.87 -9.51
CA ILE A 7 -17.32 -12.77 -8.75
C ILE A 7 -16.58 -13.33 -7.53
N ILE A 8 -15.34 -13.79 -7.70
CA ILE A 8 -14.51 -14.28 -6.58
C ILE A 8 -14.30 -13.16 -5.55
N GLY A 9 -13.97 -11.94 -6.01
CA GLY A 9 -13.83 -10.78 -5.12
C GLY A 9 -15.12 -10.46 -4.37
N PHE A 10 -16.27 -10.54 -5.04
CA PHE A 10 -17.57 -10.30 -4.42
C PHE A 10 -17.94 -11.38 -3.39
N VAL A 11 -17.73 -12.66 -3.72
CA VAL A 11 -17.94 -13.78 -2.79
C VAL A 11 -17.04 -13.63 -1.57
N LEU A 12 -15.76 -13.31 -1.77
CA LEU A 12 -14.83 -13.06 -0.66
C LEU A 12 -15.31 -11.90 0.21
N LEU A 13 -15.73 -10.79 -0.39
CA LEU A 13 -16.27 -9.64 0.33
C LEU A 13 -17.51 -10.02 1.13
N LEU A 14 -18.42 -10.81 0.56
CA LEU A 14 -19.62 -11.29 1.25
C LEU A 14 -19.25 -12.17 2.45
N VAL A 15 -18.33 -13.11 2.27
CA VAL A 15 -17.84 -13.99 3.34
C VAL A 15 -17.23 -13.18 4.48
N VAL A 16 -16.39 -12.19 4.15
CA VAL A 16 -15.78 -11.30 5.15
C VAL A 16 -16.85 -10.47 5.86
N ALA A 17 -17.82 -9.91 5.13
CA ALA A 17 -18.90 -9.13 5.72
C ALA A 17 -19.74 -9.97 6.70
N LEU A 18 -20.09 -11.21 6.32
CA LEU A 18 -20.82 -12.13 7.20
C LEU A 18 -20.00 -12.51 8.44
N ALA A 19 -18.69 -12.73 8.29
CA ALA A 19 -17.80 -13.01 9.41
C ALA A 19 -17.71 -11.82 10.38
N VAL A 20 -17.58 -10.60 9.88
CA VAL A 20 -17.58 -9.37 10.70
C VAL A 20 -18.91 -9.21 11.43
N LEU A 21 -20.03 -9.43 10.74
CA LEU A 21 -21.35 -9.30 11.35
C LEU A 21 -21.57 -10.36 12.45
N ALA A 22 -21.19 -11.61 12.19
CA ALA A 22 -21.22 -12.67 13.20
C ALA A 22 -20.32 -12.35 14.39
N PHE A 23 -19.14 -11.78 14.14
CA PHE A 23 -18.22 -11.32 15.19
C PHE A 23 -18.85 -10.24 16.06
N VAL A 24 -19.46 -9.20 15.45
CA VAL A 24 -20.14 -8.12 16.16
C VAL A 24 -21.26 -8.67 17.05
N VAL A 25 -22.15 -9.49 16.49
CA VAL A 25 -23.32 -10.03 17.22
C VAL A 25 -22.90 -10.97 18.36
N ARG A 26 -21.84 -11.77 18.17
CA ARG A 26 -21.35 -12.69 19.22
C ARG A 26 -20.55 -11.99 20.30
N ASN A 27 -20.00 -10.81 20.02
CA ASN A 27 -19.12 -10.07 20.91
C ASN A 27 -19.69 -8.67 21.22
N ASP A 28 -20.99 -8.59 21.50
CA ASP A 28 -21.69 -7.35 21.89
C ASP A 28 -21.37 -6.91 23.33
N ALA A 29 -20.24 -7.37 23.88
CA ALA A 29 -19.80 -6.96 25.20
C ALA A 29 -19.28 -5.52 25.16
N LEU A 30 -19.72 -4.72 26.13
CA LEU A 30 -19.12 -3.42 26.41
C LEU A 30 -17.79 -3.63 27.14
N VAL A 31 -16.75 -2.96 26.66
CA VAL A 31 -15.42 -2.99 27.26
C VAL A 31 -15.00 -1.56 27.57
N ALA A 32 -14.46 -1.37 28.78
CA ALA A 32 -13.84 -0.12 29.17
C ALA A 32 -12.44 -0.01 28.53
N VAL A 33 -12.25 1.01 27.70
CA VAL A 33 -10.94 1.32 27.10
C VAL A 33 -10.39 2.57 27.75
N ASP A 34 -9.19 2.46 28.33
CA ASP A 34 -8.45 3.59 28.87
C ASP A 34 -7.56 4.22 27.79
N TYR A 35 -7.87 5.45 27.39
CA TYR A 35 -7.14 6.24 26.40
C TYR A 35 -6.11 7.18 27.04
N PHE A 36 -5.58 6.84 28.22
CA PHE A 36 -4.64 7.63 29.05
C PHE A 36 -5.26 8.88 29.68
N LEU A 37 -6.11 9.60 28.95
CA LEU A 37 -6.77 10.82 29.42
C LEU A 37 -8.23 10.60 29.81
N ALA A 38 -8.84 9.52 29.34
CA ALA A 38 -10.24 9.19 29.60
C ALA A 38 -10.48 7.69 29.43
N VAL A 39 -11.34 7.14 30.30
CA VAL A 39 -11.87 5.79 30.15
C VAL A 39 -13.24 5.88 29.50
N ARG A 40 -13.49 5.08 28.46
CA ARG A 40 -14.79 5.04 27.78
C ARG A 40 -15.23 3.60 27.56
N GLU A 41 -16.48 3.32 27.90
CA GLU A 41 -17.13 2.06 27.55
C GLU A 41 -17.62 2.10 26.10
N MET A 42 -17.29 1.05 25.35
CA MET A 42 -17.78 0.88 23.98
C MET A 42 -17.86 -0.60 23.62
N PRO A 43 -18.66 -0.96 22.59
CA PRO A 43 -18.70 -2.34 22.11
C PRO A 43 -17.31 -2.80 21.67
N LEU A 44 -16.93 -4.02 22.06
CA LEU A 44 -15.61 -4.60 21.73
C LEU A 44 -15.30 -4.52 20.23
N ALA A 45 -16.30 -4.77 19.40
CA ALA A 45 -16.15 -4.69 17.94
C ALA A 45 -15.74 -3.28 17.47
N VAL A 46 -16.28 -2.22 18.07
CA VAL A 46 -15.93 -0.83 17.73
C VAL A 46 -14.49 -0.54 18.11
N ALA A 47 -14.06 -0.96 19.30
CA ALA A 47 -12.68 -0.79 19.75
C ALA A 47 -11.68 -1.48 18.82
N LEU A 48 -11.97 -2.74 18.43
CA LEU A 48 -11.11 -3.53 17.54
C LEU A 48 -11.03 -2.97 16.12
N VAL A 49 -12.19 -2.62 15.53
CA VAL A 49 -12.23 -2.01 14.19
C VAL A 49 -11.51 -0.66 14.19
N GLY A 50 -11.70 0.16 15.22
CA GLY A 50 -11.00 1.43 15.38
C GLY A 50 -9.48 1.24 15.49
N ALA A 51 -9.02 0.31 16.32
CA ALA A 51 -7.59 -0.01 16.46
C ALA A 51 -6.98 -0.52 15.16
N LEU A 52 -7.67 -1.43 14.46
CA LEU A 52 -7.23 -1.95 13.15
C LEU A 52 -7.12 -0.82 12.13
N PHE A 53 -8.15 0.03 12.04
CA PHE A 53 -8.16 1.17 11.13
C PHE A 53 -6.99 2.13 11.41
N LEU A 54 -6.76 2.48 12.68
CA LEU A 54 -5.60 3.29 13.08
C LEU A 54 -4.28 2.61 12.70
N GLY A 55 -4.16 1.30 12.92
CA GLY A 55 -2.99 0.52 12.50
C GLY A 55 -2.74 0.58 10.99
N VAL A 56 -3.78 0.47 10.16
CA VAL A 56 -3.69 0.61 8.71
C VAL A 56 -3.25 2.02 8.32
N VAL A 57 -3.86 3.05 8.91
CA VAL A 57 -3.50 4.46 8.64
C VAL A 57 -2.03 4.71 8.98
N LEU A 58 -1.60 4.30 10.18
CA LEU A 58 -0.21 4.44 10.62
C LEU A 58 0.75 3.64 9.74
N GLY A 59 0.39 2.41 9.36
CA GLY A 59 1.19 1.58 8.46
C GLY A 59 1.35 2.20 7.07
N VAL A 60 0.27 2.77 6.51
CA VAL A 60 0.32 3.51 5.25
C VAL A 60 1.25 4.72 5.41
N LEU A 61 1.04 5.56 6.43
CA LEU A 61 1.88 6.73 6.68
C LEU A 61 3.37 6.39 6.85
N ALA A 62 3.68 5.32 7.58
CA ALA A 62 5.05 4.82 7.72
C ALA A 62 5.65 4.37 6.37
N SER A 63 4.84 3.73 5.52
CA SER A 63 5.28 3.24 4.20
C SER A 63 5.49 4.37 3.17
N LEU A 64 4.83 5.52 3.32
CA LEU A 64 4.91 6.63 2.36
C LEU A 64 6.36 7.10 2.13
N GLY A 65 7.16 7.17 3.19
CA GLY A 65 8.56 7.57 3.11
C GLY A 65 9.40 6.63 2.24
N TRP A 66 9.24 5.32 2.43
CA TRP A 66 9.90 4.30 1.60
C TRP A 66 9.42 4.34 0.16
N VAL A 67 8.12 4.41 -0.07
CA VAL A 67 7.55 4.51 -1.43
C VAL A 67 8.10 5.74 -2.15
N TRP A 68 8.21 6.88 -1.47
CA TRP A 68 8.73 8.09 -2.08
C TRP A 68 10.22 7.97 -2.44
N ARG A 69 11.03 7.41 -1.54
CA ARG A 69 12.46 7.12 -1.81
C ARG A 69 12.61 6.18 -3.01
N LEU A 70 11.79 5.14 -3.08
CA LEU A 70 11.81 4.18 -4.16
C LEU A 70 11.43 4.83 -5.50
N ARG A 71 10.39 5.66 -5.51
CA ARG A 71 10.00 6.44 -6.71
C ARG A 71 11.10 7.38 -7.18
N ARG A 72 11.82 8.05 -6.27
CA ARG A 72 12.98 8.89 -6.63
C ARG A 72 14.08 8.04 -7.26
N ARG A 73 14.41 6.90 -6.67
CA ARG A 73 15.45 6.00 -7.21
C ARG A 73 15.09 5.47 -8.60
N ILE A 74 13.83 5.08 -8.82
CA ILE A 74 13.34 4.69 -10.16
C ILE A 74 13.52 5.82 -11.18
N ARG A 75 13.25 7.08 -10.80
CA ARG A 75 13.46 8.23 -11.70
C ARG A 75 14.94 8.43 -12.02
N THR A 76 15.82 8.33 -11.03
CA THR A 76 17.27 8.45 -11.23
C THR A 76 17.80 7.36 -12.14
N LEU A 77 17.49 6.09 -11.86
CA LEU A 77 17.93 4.96 -12.67
C LEU A 77 17.42 5.06 -14.12
N ARG A 78 16.19 5.53 -14.34
CA ARG A 78 15.68 5.76 -15.70
C ARG A 78 16.47 6.83 -16.46
N ARG A 79 16.93 7.89 -15.78
CA ARG A 79 17.78 8.93 -16.39
C ARG A 79 19.17 8.40 -16.72
N GLU A 80 19.76 7.61 -15.84
CA GLU A 80 21.06 6.97 -16.10
C GLU A 80 20.99 6.06 -17.34
N VAL A 81 19.96 5.22 -17.44
CA VAL A 81 19.75 4.37 -18.63
C VAL A 81 19.59 5.18 -19.91
N ASP A 82 18.85 6.30 -19.87
CA ASP A 82 18.66 7.16 -21.03
C ASP A 82 19.96 7.85 -21.47
N ASN A 83 20.74 8.34 -20.50
CA ASN A 83 22.05 8.96 -20.76
C ASN A 83 23.04 7.96 -21.36
N SER A 84 23.16 6.76 -20.78
CA SER A 84 24.04 5.72 -21.33
C SER A 84 23.63 5.29 -22.74
N ARG A 85 22.33 5.26 -23.06
CA ARG A 85 21.87 5.00 -24.43
C ARG A 85 22.30 6.11 -25.40
N LYS A 86 22.18 7.38 -25.00
CA LYS A 86 22.61 8.53 -25.79
C LYS A 86 24.12 8.55 -26.02
N GLU A 87 24.92 8.17 -25.02
CA GLU A 87 26.38 8.06 -25.17
C GLU A 87 26.77 6.99 -26.19
N VAL A 88 26.13 5.81 -26.14
CA VAL A 88 26.35 4.75 -27.13
C VAL A 88 25.94 5.19 -28.54
N GLU A 89 24.82 5.91 -28.67
CA GLU A 89 24.35 6.45 -29.95
C GLU A 89 25.30 7.52 -30.49
N ASN A 90 25.72 8.47 -29.65
CA ASN A 90 26.69 9.50 -30.01
C ASN A 90 28.01 8.88 -30.49
N LEU A 91 28.55 7.89 -29.76
CA LEU A 91 29.78 7.19 -30.14
C LEU A 91 29.64 6.42 -31.47
N ARG A 92 28.45 5.85 -31.76
CA ARG A 92 28.18 5.19 -33.04
C ARG A 92 28.00 6.16 -34.20
N SER A 93 27.54 7.37 -33.92
CA SER A 93 27.33 8.41 -34.93
C SER A 93 28.59 9.22 -35.23
N MET A 94 29.65 9.10 -34.42
CA MET A 94 30.94 9.72 -34.69
C MET A 94 31.56 9.07 -35.93
N PRO A 95 31.82 9.84 -37.01
CA PRO A 95 32.58 9.33 -38.14
C PRO A 95 33.95 8.90 -37.61
N LEU A 96 34.41 7.70 -37.97
CA LEU A 96 35.80 7.31 -37.77
C LEU A 96 36.64 8.40 -38.44
N LYS A 97 37.28 9.25 -37.64
CA LYS A 97 38.33 10.13 -38.15
C LYS A 97 39.42 9.18 -38.60
N ASP A 98 39.44 8.90 -39.90
CA ASP A 98 40.58 8.34 -40.58
C ASP A 98 41.77 9.23 -40.24
N SER A 99 42.65 8.68 -39.42
CA SER A 99 44.00 9.18 -39.23
C SER A 99 44.73 8.99 -40.56
N ALA A 100 44.73 10.03 -41.38
CA ALA A 100 45.67 10.23 -42.48
C ALA A 100 46.90 10.99 -41.97
#